data_AF-A0A8H5FUX6-F1
#
_entry.id   AF-A0A8H5FUX6-F1
#
_cell.length_a   1.000
_cell.length_b   1.000
_cell.length_c   1.000
_cell.angle_alpha   90.00
_cell.angle_beta   90.00
_cell.angle_gamma   90.00
#
_symmetry.space_group_name_H-M   'P 1'
#
loop_
_entity.id
_entity.type
_entity.pdbx_description
1 polymer ?
#
loop_
_entity_poly.entity_id
_entity_poly.type
_entity_poly.pdbx_seq_one_letter_code
_entity_poly.pdbx_strand_id
1 'polypeptide(L)'
;MEGDLTMLIRSSYWGRTNGDGEVTWGPGISQALHIKNEWEKERAFGIPSLDKVYTSPLTRALKTCDIAFNCSKKYHPSIPILVVENCREENGVYTYDKRRSRTYIRNHFPSFSIEDGFSEEDLLWHPDIRENKIQMAVRAQSVLEMIFDEEPPVTLYNGFAHSTAFLLDVCLTIHGGLINAFLSVLDCPKMSLPTGSVYPVVIRRYKS
;
A
#
# COMPACT_ATOMS: atom_id res chain seq x y z
N MET A 1 -23.82 18.39 27.37
CA MET A 1 -23.10 17.19 27.86
C MET A 1 -23.79 15.99 27.26
N GLU A 2 -23.01 14.99 26.89
CA GLU A 2 -23.37 13.77 26.14
C GLU A 2 -23.55 14.00 24.63
N GLY A 3 -22.42 13.90 23.93
CA GLY A 3 -22.37 13.60 22.50
C GLY A 3 -21.61 12.28 22.36
N ASP A 4 -22.25 11.31 21.73
CA ASP A 4 -21.85 9.91 21.64
C ASP A 4 -20.39 9.67 21.19
N LEU A 5 -19.69 8.87 21.99
CA LEU A 5 -18.47 8.16 21.61
C LEU A 5 -18.87 6.94 20.78
N THR A 6 -18.81 7.02 19.45
CA THR A 6 -18.94 5.83 18.60
C THR A 6 -17.64 5.05 18.61
N MET A 7 -17.50 4.18 19.61
CA MET A 7 -16.54 3.09 19.67
C MET A 7 -16.93 2.02 18.63
N LEU A 8 -16.24 1.96 17.48
CA LEU A 8 -16.39 0.83 16.56
C LEU A 8 -15.49 -0.33 16.99
N ILE A 9 -15.96 -1.09 17.99
CA ILE A 9 -15.65 -2.53 18.06
C ILE A 9 -16.47 -3.17 16.94
N ARG A 10 -15.87 -3.41 15.76
CA ARG A 10 -16.47 -4.34 14.80
C ARG A 10 -16.21 -5.76 15.30
N SER A 11 -17.17 -6.23 16.08
CA SER A 11 -17.35 -7.59 16.58
C SER A 11 -16.96 -8.66 15.57
N SER A 12 -16.26 -9.69 16.06
CA SER A 12 -15.87 -10.94 15.39
C SER A 12 -17.03 -11.70 14.73
N TYR A 13 -18.28 -11.33 15.04
CA TYR A 13 -19.49 -11.91 14.49
C TYR A 13 -19.75 -11.54 13.01
N TRP A 14 -19.42 -10.31 12.58
CA TRP A 14 -19.72 -9.83 11.21
C TRP A 14 -18.58 -9.98 10.20
N GLY A 15 -17.35 -10.21 10.66
CA GLY A 15 -16.18 -10.39 9.79
C GLY A 15 -16.14 -11.73 9.03
N ARG A 16 -16.98 -12.70 9.43
CA ARG A 16 -17.05 -14.06 8.87
C ARG A 16 -18.24 -14.30 7.94
N THR A 17 -19.22 -13.39 7.93
CA THR A 17 -20.41 -13.52 7.09
C THR A 17 -20.17 -12.93 5.70
N ASN A 18 -20.64 -13.62 4.65
CA ASN A 18 -20.73 -13.05 3.31
C ASN A 18 -21.85 -12.00 3.30
N GLY A 19 -21.52 -10.79 3.73
CA GLY A 19 -22.31 -9.61 3.40
C GLY A 19 -22.12 -9.33 1.92
N ASP A 20 -23.22 -9.36 1.20
CA ASP A 20 -23.42 -8.95 -0.18
C ASP A 20 -22.95 -7.50 -0.44
N GLY A 21 -21.64 -7.33 -0.58
CA GLY A 21 -21.04 -6.57 -1.68
C GLY A 21 -21.23 -5.05 -1.74
N GLU A 22 -22.13 -4.44 -0.96
CA GLU A 22 -22.21 -2.99 -0.80
C GLU A 22 -21.68 -2.59 0.57
N VAL A 23 -20.37 -2.37 0.63
CA VAL A 23 -19.78 -1.58 1.71
C VAL A 23 -20.44 -0.20 1.64
N THR A 24 -21.34 0.10 2.57
CA THR A 24 -21.89 1.44 2.75
C THR A 24 -20.73 2.43 2.84
N TRP A 25 -20.66 3.32 1.87
CA TRP A 25 -19.49 4.16 1.60
C TRP A 25 -19.17 5.08 2.77
N GLY A 26 -17.97 4.89 3.32
CA GLY A 26 -17.45 5.67 4.45
C GLY A 26 -16.43 6.75 4.04
N PRO A 27 -15.77 7.40 5.02
CA PRO A 27 -14.84 8.54 4.87
C PRO A 27 -13.59 8.35 3.98
N GLY A 28 -13.41 7.18 3.36
CA GLY A 28 -12.20 6.79 2.61
C GLY A 28 -11.95 7.58 1.31
N ILE A 29 -13.00 8.05 0.63
CA ILE A 29 -12.85 8.89 -0.57
C ILE A 29 -12.31 10.27 -0.20
N SER A 30 -12.90 10.91 0.81
CA SER A 30 -12.45 12.21 1.31
C SER A 30 -11.00 12.15 1.81
N GLN A 31 -10.62 11.03 2.43
CA GLN A 31 -9.25 10.76 2.86
C GLN A 31 -8.28 10.62 1.67
N ALA A 32 -8.65 9.88 0.62
CA ALA A 32 -7.82 9.77 -0.58
C ALA A 32 -7.66 11.11 -1.33
N LEU A 33 -8.73 11.91 -1.37
CA LEU A 33 -8.68 13.28 -1.92
C LEU A 33 -7.82 14.21 -1.06
N HIS A 34 -7.85 14.04 0.27
CA HIS A 34 -6.98 14.80 1.16
C HIS A 34 -5.50 14.50 0.90
N ILE A 35 -5.11 13.21 0.79
CA ILE A 35 -3.73 12.81 0.42
C ILE A 35 -3.30 13.51 -0.86
N LYS A 36 -4.14 13.46 -1.90
CA LYS A 36 -3.87 14.11 -3.18
C LYS A 36 -3.61 15.60 -3.00
N ASN A 37 -4.50 16.31 -2.30
CA ASN A 37 -4.39 17.75 -2.11
C ASN A 37 -3.17 18.14 -1.26
N GLU A 38 -2.85 17.38 -0.21
CA GLU A 38 -1.65 17.65 0.59
C GLU A 38 -0.38 17.38 -0.20
N TRP A 39 -0.33 16.29 -0.98
CA TRP A 39 0.80 16.03 -1.88
C TRP A 39 1.01 17.18 -2.87
N GLU A 40 -0.08 17.71 -3.45
CA GLU A 40 -0.03 18.87 -4.35
C GLU A 40 0.52 20.13 -3.67
N LYS A 41 0.21 20.37 -2.39
CA LYS A 41 0.76 21.50 -1.62
C LYS A 41 2.23 21.30 -1.27
N GLU A 42 2.61 20.11 -0.81
CA GLU A 42 3.98 19.78 -0.39
C GLU A 42 4.99 19.84 -1.56
N ARG A 43 4.52 19.72 -2.81
CA ARG A 43 5.34 19.98 -4.00
C ARG A 43 5.92 21.40 -4.05
N ALA A 44 5.23 22.39 -3.52
CA ALA A 44 5.77 23.76 -3.43
C ALA A 44 6.97 23.85 -2.46
N PHE A 45 7.11 22.87 -1.56
CA PHE A 45 8.17 22.78 -0.56
C PHE A 45 9.27 21.76 -0.92
N GLY A 46 9.22 21.21 -2.14
CA GLY A 46 10.29 20.36 -2.67
C GLY A 46 10.18 18.86 -2.34
N ILE A 47 8.99 18.34 -2.01
CA ILE A 47 8.80 16.88 -1.97
C ILE A 47 9.10 16.30 -3.37
N PRO A 48 9.89 15.22 -3.47
CA PRO A 48 10.24 14.65 -4.76
C PRO A 48 9.03 14.13 -5.51
N SER A 49 9.14 14.08 -6.85
CA SER A 49 8.20 13.33 -7.66
C SER A 49 8.38 11.84 -7.40
N LEU A 50 7.27 11.11 -7.32
CA LEU A 50 7.33 9.65 -7.20
C LEU A 50 7.80 9.03 -8.51
N ASP A 51 8.77 8.12 -8.40
CA ASP A 51 9.22 7.27 -9.50
C ASP A 51 8.21 6.15 -9.78
N LYS A 52 7.60 5.61 -8.72
CA LYS A 52 6.68 4.47 -8.81
C LYS A 52 5.74 4.37 -7.61
N VAL A 53 4.56 3.80 -7.82
CA VAL A 53 3.60 3.49 -6.77
C VAL A 53 3.35 1.98 -6.73
N TYR A 54 3.42 1.41 -5.54
CA TYR A 54 2.99 0.04 -5.28
C TYR A 54 1.67 0.07 -4.53
N THR A 55 0.78 -0.87 -4.82
CA THR A 55 -0.51 -0.94 -4.15
C THR A 55 -0.89 -2.38 -3.81
N SER A 56 -1.65 -2.50 -2.73
CA SER A 56 -2.28 -3.76 -2.35
C SER A 56 -3.33 -4.20 -3.38
N PRO A 57 -3.51 -5.52 -3.60
CA PRO A 57 -4.57 -6.04 -4.47
C PRO A 57 -5.98 -5.92 -3.88
N LEU A 58 -6.12 -5.50 -2.62
CA LEU A 58 -7.42 -5.34 -1.98
C LEU A 58 -8.11 -4.09 -2.51
N THR A 59 -9.38 -4.22 -2.93
CA THR A 59 -10.14 -3.18 -3.64
C THR A 59 -10.14 -1.81 -2.92
N ARG A 60 -10.11 -1.80 -1.58
CA ARG A 60 -10.02 -0.56 -0.79
C ARG A 60 -8.75 0.24 -1.08
N ALA A 61 -7.60 -0.43 -1.19
CA ALA A 61 -6.33 0.21 -1.49
C ALA A 61 -6.21 0.58 -2.97
N LEU A 62 -6.68 -0.28 -3.88
CA LEU A 62 -6.74 0.02 -5.31
C LEU A 62 -7.51 1.33 -5.59
N LYS A 63 -8.68 1.50 -4.97
CA LYS A 63 -9.49 2.73 -5.08
C LYS A 63 -8.76 3.95 -4.51
N THR A 64 -8.15 3.83 -3.33
CA THR A 64 -7.35 4.93 -2.75
C THR A 64 -6.21 5.34 -3.68
N CYS A 65 -5.48 4.37 -4.23
CA CYS A 65 -4.39 4.60 -5.16
C CYS A 65 -4.87 5.29 -6.44
N ASP A 66 -6.00 4.83 -6.99
CA ASP A 66 -6.60 5.38 -8.21
C ASP A 66 -7.00 6.86 -8.04
N ILE A 67 -7.67 7.16 -6.92
CA ILE A 67 -8.09 8.53 -6.59
C ILE A 67 -6.87 9.44 -6.35
N ALA A 68 -5.89 8.94 -5.58
CA ALA A 68 -4.75 9.74 -5.15
C ALA A 68 -3.77 10.04 -6.31
N PHE A 69 -3.43 9.02 -7.11
CA PHE A 69 -2.30 9.10 -8.03
C PHE A 69 -2.69 9.00 -9.51
N ASN A 70 -3.78 8.32 -9.85
CA ASN A 70 -4.13 8.06 -11.25
C ASN A 70 -5.15 9.06 -11.83
N CYS A 71 -6.04 9.59 -10.98
CA CYS A 71 -7.07 10.55 -11.38
C CYS A 71 -6.55 11.96 -11.71
N SER A 72 -5.27 12.27 -11.49
CA SER A 72 -4.68 13.60 -11.70
C SER A 72 -3.66 13.63 -12.83
N LYS A 73 -4.08 13.33 -14.07
CA LYS A 73 -3.23 13.42 -15.28
C LYS A 73 -2.58 14.80 -15.50
N LYS A 74 -3.15 15.85 -14.89
CA LYS A 74 -2.66 17.23 -14.98
C LYS A 74 -1.38 17.47 -14.16
N TYR A 75 -1.13 16.66 -13.12
CA TYR A 75 -0.09 16.93 -12.13
C TYR A 75 0.82 15.72 -11.85
N HIS A 76 0.37 14.51 -12.19
CA HIS A 76 1.18 13.30 -12.24
C HIS A 76 1.29 12.86 -13.70
N PRO A 77 2.41 13.13 -14.42
CA PRO A 77 2.71 12.35 -15.62
C PRO A 77 2.67 10.87 -15.23
N SER A 78 2.15 9.99 -16.10
CA SER A 78 1.79 8.60 -15.81
C SER A 78 2.77 7.85 -14.90
N ILE A 79 2.60 7.97 -13.57
CA ILE A 79 3.43 7.27 -12.60
C ILE A 79 3.11 5.78 -12.76
N PRO A 80 4.11 4.91 -12.98
CA PRO A 80 3.87 3.48 -13.01
C PRO A 80 3.26 3.02 -11.69
N ILE A 81 2.11 2.34 -11.77
CA ILE A 81 1.43 1.73 -10.63
C ILE A 81 1.53 0.21 -10.77
N LEU A 82 2.08 -0.46 -9.76
CA LEU A 82 2.18 -1.91 -9.69
C LEU A 82 1.35 -2.47 -8.53
N VAL A 83 0.43 -3.39 -8.85
CA VAL A 83 -0.29 -4.20 -7.87
C VAL A 83 0.60 -5.37 -7.45
N VAL A 84 0.91 -5.45 -6.16
CA VAL A 84 1.82 -6.44 -5.57
C VAL A 84 1.05 -7.32 -4.58
N GLU A 85 0.98 -8.63 -4.81
CA GLU A 85 0.22 -9.57 -3.97
C GLU A 85 0.74 -9.57 -2.54
N ASN A 86 2.01 -9.28 -2.27
CA ASN A 86 2.50 -9.21 -0.89
C ASN A 86 2.16 -7.89 -0.16
N CYS A 87 1.51 -6.92 -0.83
CA CYS A 87 1.07 -5.65 -0.22
C CYS A 87 -0.31 -5.72 0.50
N ARG A 88 -0.90 -6.90 0.68
CA ARG A 88 -2.19 -7.15 1.39
C ARG A 88 -2.13 -6.84 2.89
N GLU A 89 -3.31 -6.68 3.46
CA GLU A 89 -3.50 -6.76 4.92
C GLU A 89 -3.21 -8.18 5.42
N GLU A 90 -3.22 -8.39 6.73
CA GLU A 90 -3.25 -9.71 7.37
C GLU A 90 -4.18 -10.70 6.64
N ASN A 91 -3.64 -11.86 6.26
CA ASN A 91 -4.40 -12.86 5.51
C ASN A 91 -5.34 -13.71 6.37
N GLY A 92 -6.49 -14.03 5.79
CA GLY A 92 -7.43 -15.05 6.26
C GLY A 92 -8.38 -14.62 7.37
N VAL A 93 -9.30 -15.50 7.76
CA VAL A 93 -10.41 -15.31 8.72
C VAL A 93 -11.45 -14.25 8.30
N TYR A 94 -11.02 -13.04 8.00
CA TYR A 94 -11.92 -11.95 7.67
C TYR A 94 -12.19 -11.89 6.17
N THR A 95 -13.46 -11.93 5.78
CA THR A 95 -13.87 -11.94 4.37
C THR A 95 -13.49 -10.66 3.63
N TYR A 96 -13.38 -9.53 4.32
CA TYR A 96 -12.91 -8.27 3.75
C TYR A 96 -11.40 -8.26 3.45
N ASP A 97 -10.63 -9.22 3.96
CA ASP A 97 -9.22 -9.43 3.61
C ASP A 97 -9.04 -10.43 2.46
N LYS A 98 -10.15 -10.93 1.88
CA LYS A 98 -10.12 -11.70 0.64
C LYS A 98 -10.10 -10.77 -0.56
N ARG A 99 -9.09 -10.89 -1.42
CA ARG A 99 -9.03 -10.08 -2.65
C ARG A 99 -10.02 -10.57 -3.69
N ARG A 100 -10.34 -9.68 -4.63
CA ARG A 100 -11.07 -10.03 -5.85
C ARG A 100 -10.13 -10.65 -6.88
N SER A 101 -10.71 -11.26 -7.91
CA SER A 101 -9.94 -11.97 -8.92
C SER A 101 -9.00 -11.05 -9.70
N ARG A 102 -7.97 -11.61 -10.34
CA ARG A 102 -7.06 -10.85 -11.21
C ARG A 102 -7.81 -10.19 -12.36
N THR A 103 -8.80 -10.88 -12.94
CA THR A 103 -9.67 -10.31 -13.98
C THR A 103 -10.48 -9.13 -13.46
N TYR A 104 -11.01 -9.21 -12.23
CA TYR A 104 -11.67 -8.07 -11.60
C TYR A 104 -10.74 -6.85 -11.52
N ILE A 105 -9.50 -7.03 -11.01
CA ILE A 105 -8.53 -5.94 -10.86
C ILE A 105 -8.22 -5.32 -12.22
N ARG A 106 -7.91 -6.14 -13.24
CA ARG A 106 -7.61 -5.66 -14.60
C ARG A 106 -8.75 -4.85 -15.20
N ASN A 107 -9.99 -5.31 -15.04
CA ASN A 107 -11.15 -4.65 -15.65
C ASN A 107 -11.49 -3.33 -14.94
N HIS A 108 -11.30 -3.24 -13.63
CA HIS A 108 -11.66 -2.05 -12.85
C HIS A 108 -10.51 -1.02 -12.74
N PHE A 109 -9.26 -1.46 -12.87
CA PHE A 109 -8.07 -0.61 -12.79
C PHE A 109 -7.14 -0.86 -13.98
N PRO A 110 -7.60 -0.62 -15.23
CA PRO A 110 -6.87 -1.01 -16.45
C PRO A 110 -5.54 -0.29 -16.68
N SER A 111 -5.29 0.78 -15.93
CA SER A 111 -4.04 1.54 -15.95
C SER A 111 -2.97 0.97 -15.02
N PHE A 112 -3.31 0.02 -14.15
CA PHE A 112 -2.38 -0.55 -13.19
C PHE A 112 -1.75 -1.81 -13.78
N SER A 113 -0.43 -1.92 -13.66
CA SER A 113 0.25 -3.19 -13.90
C SER A 113 -0.02 -4.13 -12.73
N ILE A 114 -0.13 -5.43 -13.01
CA ILE A 114 -0.22 -6.48 -12.00
C ILE A 114 1.06 -7.28 -12.10
N GLU A 115 1.69 -7.59 -10.96
CA GLU A 115 2.93 -8.35 -10.92
C GLU A 115 2.85 -9.72 -11.62
N ASP A 116 4.01 -10.24 -11.99
CA ASP A 116 4.13 -11.54 -12.60
C ASP A 116 3.78 -12.66 -11.60
N GLY A 117 3.21 -13.76 -12.11
CA GLY A 117 2.79 -14.88 -11.27
C GLY A 117 1.51 -14.66 -10.46
N PHE A 118 0.87 -13.49 -10.55
CA PHE A 118 -0.38 -13.21 -9.84
C PHE A 118 -1.52 -14.17 -10.25
N SER A 119 -2.03 -14.95 -9.29
CA SER A 119 -3.07 -15.95 -9.54
C SER A 119 -4.42 -15.33 -9.91
N GLU A 120 -5.30 -16.05 -10.61
CA GLU A 120 -6.66 -15.54 -10.87
C GLU A 120 -7.42 -15.35 -9.56
N GLU A 121 -7.53 -16.42 -8.77
CA GLU A 121 -8.21 -16.43 -7.48
C GLU A 121 -7.28 -16.13 -6.30
N ASP A 122 -7.86 -15.72 -5.18
CA ASP A 122 -7.15 -15.53 -3.91
C ASP A 122 -6.81 -16.88 -3.27
N LEU A 123 -5.61 -17.39 -3.56
CA LEU A 123 -5.10 -18.64 -3.00
C LEU A 123 -4.48 -18.46 -1.60
N LEU A 124 -4.21 -17.23 -1.18
CA LEU A 124 -3.54 -16.94 0.10
C LEU A 124 -4.54 -16.74 1.25
N TRP A 125 -5.79 -16.40 0.95
CA TRP A 125 -6.83 -16.27 1.95
C TRP A 125 -7.41 -17.63 2.36
N HIS A 126 -7.51 -17.86 3.67
CA HIS A 126 -8.12 -19.06 4.24
C HIS A 126 -9.19 -18.68 5.29
N PRO A 127 -10.35 -19.35 5.33
CA PRO A 127 -11.44 -18.98 6.26
C PRO A 127 -11.08 -19.18 7.74
N ASP A 128 -10.21 -20.14 8.05
CA ASP A 128 -9.89 -20.52 9.44
C ASP A 128 -8.46 -20.21 9.89
N ILE A 129 -7.59 -19.77 8.99
CA ILE A 129 -6.17 -19.55 9.29
C ILE A 129 -5.90 -18.05 9.17
N ARG A 130 -5.50 -17.42 10.27
CA ARG A 130 -5.05 -16.01 10.29
C ARG A 130 -3.53 -15.97 10.22
N GLU A 131 -3.01 -15.11 9.35
CA GLU A 131 -1.60 -14.78 9.30
C GLU A 131 -1.13 -14.18 10.64
N ASN A 132 -0.04 -14.71 11.18
CA ASN A 132 0.54 -14.18 12.41
C ASN A 132 1.55 -13.05 12.12
N LYS A 133 1.95 -12.33 13.18
CA LYS A 133 2.83 -11.16 13.05
C LYS A 133 4.23 -11.48 12.51
N ILE A 134 4.75 -12.69 12.76
CA ILE A 134 6.05 -13.12 12.23
C ILE A 134 5.94 -13.34 10.72
N GLN A 135 4.88 -14.00 10.26
CA GLN A 135 4.61 -14.19 8.84
C GLN A 135 4.44 -12.85 8.11
N MET A 136 3.72 -11.90 8.73
CA MET A 136 3.63 -10.55 8.18
C MET A 136 4.98 -9.84 8.09
N ALA A 137 5.85 -9.98 9.09
CA ALA A 137 7.17 -9.36 9.08
C ALA A 137 8.06 -9.93 7.96
N VAL A 138 8.04 -11.26 7.77
CA VAL A 138 8.71 -11.92 6.64
C VAL A 138 8.16 -11.40 5.31
N ARG A 139 6.84 -11.27 5.18
CA ARG A 139 6.21 -10.73 3.97
C ARG A 139 6.58 -9.26 3.74
N ALA A 140 6.56 -8.43 4.76
CA ALA A 140 6.98 -7.03 4.69
C ALA A 140 8.44 -6.93 4.25
N GLN A 141 9.34 -7.75 4.80
CA GLN A 141 10.73 -7.83 4.38
C GLN A 141 10.85 -8.16 2.89
N SER A 142 10.11 -9.17 2.39
CA SER A 142 10.15 -9.53 0.96
C SER A 142 9.71 -8.39 0.04
N VAL A 143 8.76 -7.54 0.48
CA VAL A 143 8.35 -6.37 -0.29
C VAL A 143 9.43 -5.30 -0.29
N LEU A 144 10.11 -5.07 0.84
CA LEU A 144 11.27 -4.16 0.88
C LEU A 144 12.39 -4.65 -0.04
N GLU A 145 12.71 -5.95 0.01
CA GLU A 145 13.73 -6.57 -0.83
C GLU A 145 13.39 -6.40 -2.30
N MET A 146 12.15 -6.69 -2.71
CA MET A 146 11.68 -6.45 -4.09
C MET A 146 11.87 -4.98 -4.51
N ILE A 147 11.49 -4.02 -3.67
CA ILE A 147 11.63 -2.58 -3.98
C ILE A 147 13.11 -2.20 -4.11
N PHE A 148 13.99 -2.72 -3.24
CA PHE A 148 15.41 -2.42 -3.29
C PHE A 148 16.15 -3.13 -4.44
N ASP A 149 15.63 -4.26 -4.89
CA ASP A 149 16.18 -5.02 -6.01
C ASP A 149 15.69 -4.45 -7.37
N GLU A 150 14.68 -3.58 -7.37
CA GLU A 150 14.38 -2.73 -8.52
C GLU A 150 15.52 -1.71 -8.71
N GLU A 151 16.52 -2.09 -9.51
CA GLU A 151 17.60 -1.18 -9.92
C GLU A 151 17.11 -0.17 -10.97
N PRO A 152 17.13 1.16 -10.70
CA PRO A 152 17.09 2.14 -11.78
C PRO A 152 18.48 2.23 -12.46
N PRO A 153 18.57 2.45 -13.78
CA PRO A 153 19.82 2.42 -14.56
C PRO A 153 20.78 3.60 -14.32
N VAL A 154 20.67 4.35 -13.22
CA VAL A 154 21.39 5.62 -13.05
C VAL A 154 22.64 5.44 -12.19
N THR A 155 23.77 5.21 -12.85
CA THR A 155 25.10 5.38 -12.23
C THR A 155 25.32 6.88 -12.01
N LEU A 156 25.25 7.36 -10.76
CA LEU A 156 25.68 8.72 -10.43
C LEU A 156 27.22 8.79 -10.52
N TYR A 157 27.71 9.42 -11.59
CA TYR A 157 29.13 9.69 -11.79
C TYR A 157 29.50 10.98 -11.05
N ASN A 158 30.03 10.85 -9.83
CA ASN A 158 30.45 11.99 -9.01
C ASN A 158 31.97 12.08 -8.85
N GLY A 159 32.73 11.92 -9.95
CA GLY A 159 34.09 12.45 -10.17
C GLY A 159 35.25 12.07 -9.23
N PHE A 160 34.98 11.56 -8.03
CA PHE A 160 35.91 11.19 -6.97
C PHE A 160 35.20 10.12 -6.12
N ALA A 161 35.68 8.88 -6.21
CA ALA A 161 35.14 7.66 -5.59
C ALA A 161 33.84 7.11 -6.23
N HIS A 162 33.90 5.83 -6.60
CA HIS A 162 32.81 5.05 -7.19
C HIS A 162 31.82 4.65 -6.08
N SER A 163 30.96 5.57 -5.64
CA SER A 163 29.87 5.28 -4.72
C SER A 163 28.54 5.40 -5.47
N THR A 164 28.05 4.28 -6.03
CA THR A 164 26.72 4.20 -6.64
C THR A 164 25.66 4.26 -5.54
N ALA A 165 25.20 5.45 -5.20
CA ALA A 165 23.98 5.64 -4.41
C ALA A 165 22.81 5.82 -5.38
N PHE A 166 21.77 5.01 -5.21
CA PHE A 166 20.52 5.13 -5.95
C PHE A 166 19.47 5.75 -5.02
N LEU A 167 18.79 6.77 -5.51
CA LEU A 167 17.61 7.35 -4.85
C LEU A 167 16.39 6.84 -5.60
N LEU A 168 15.41 6.33 -4.86
CA LEU A 168 14.17 5.81 -5.39
C LEU A 168 13.03 6.34 -4.51
N ASP A 169 12.18 7.18 -5.09
CA ASP A 169 11.04 7.80 -4.41
C ASP A 169 9.76 7.03 -4.74
N VAL A 170 9.33 6.17 -3.81
CA VAL A 170 8.17 5.29 -4.01
C VAL A 170 7.06 5.55 -3.00
N CYS A 171 5.83 5.27 -3.40
CA CYS A 171 4.68 5.28 -2.49
C CYS A 171 4.06 3.89 -2.41
N LEU A 172 3.64 3.48 -1.21
CA LEU A 172 2.90 2.25 -0.97
C LEU A 172 1.48 2.58 -0.50
N THR A 173 0.47 2.18 -1.29
CA THR A 173 -0.94 2.25 -0.86
C THR A 173 -1.34 0.91 -0.22
N ILE A 174 -1.22 0.84 1.10
CA ILE A 174 -1.28 -0.40 1.90
C ILE A 174 -2.13 -0.23 3.17
N HIS A 175 -2.09 -1.23 4.06
CA HIS A 175 -2.96 -1.34 5.24
C HIS A 175 -2.20 -1.23 6.55
N GLY A 176 -2.92 -0.93 7.62
CA GLY A 176 -2.34 -0.68 8.94
C GLY A 176 -1.52 -1.85 9.49
N GLY A 177 -1.94 -3.10 9.25
CA GLY A 177 -1.17 -4.26 9.68
C GLY A 177 0.16 -4.38 8.95
N LEU A 178 0.17 -4.19 7.62
CA LEU A 178 1.40 -4.23 6.82
C LEU A 178 2.33 -3.05 7.12
N ILE A 179 1.80 -1.84 7.34
CA ILE A 179 2.60 -0.69 7.79
C ILE A 179 3.34 -1.03 9.09
N ASN A 180 2.63 -1.59 10.07
CA ASN A 180 3.26 -1.97 11.34
C ASN A 180 4.26 -3.13 11.18
N ALA A 181 4.06 -4.01 10.21
CA ALA A 181 5.05 -5.04 9.87
C ALA A 181 6.33 -4.43 9.27
N PHE A 182 6.22 -3.46 8.36
CA PHE A 182 7.38 -2.70 7.87
C PHE A 182 8.12 -1.99 8.99
N LEU A 183 7.39 -1.26 9.85
CA LEU A 183 8.01 -0.56 10.99
C LEU A 183 8.75 -1.55 11.90
N SER A 184 8.19 -2.74 12.13
CA SER A 184 8.88 -3.78 12.91
C SER A 184 10.14 -4.30 12.24
N VAL A 185 10.17 -4.46 10.91
CA VAL A 185 11.36 -4.90 10.17
C VAL A 185 12.45 -3.82 10.17
N LEU A 186 12.04 -2.55 10.15
CA LEU A 186 12.92 -1.38 10.16
C LEU A 186 13.34 -0.94 11.58
N ASP A 187 13.01 -1.72 12.61
CA ASP A 187 13.23 -1.39 14.03
C ASP A 187 12.66 -0.01 14.43
N CYS A 188 11.54 0.37 13.82
CA CYS A 188 10.80 1.59 14.09
C CYS A 188 9.64 1.33 15.06
N PRO A 189 9.25 2.32 15.89
CA PRO A 189 8.10 2.19 16.78
C PRO A 189 6.81 1.89 16.00
N LYS A 190 5.95 1.03 16.57
CA LYS A 190 4.60 0.81 16.04
C LYS A 190 3.79 2.09 16.08
N MET A 191 2.90 2.23 15.11
CA MET A 191 2.05 3.41 15.00
C MET A 191 0.59 3.05 14.76
N SER A 192 -0.28 3.85 15.35
CA SER A 192 -1.71 3.85 15.05
C SER A 192 -2.00 5.01 14.11
N LEU A 193 -2.00 4.73 12.81
CA LEU A 193 -2.31 5.72 11.78
C LEU A 193 -3.82 5.75 11.51
N PRO A 194 -4.46 6.92 11.53
CA PRO A 194 -5.79 7.07 10.95
C PRO A 194 -5.84 6.62 9.48
N THR A 195 -7.00 6.17 9.02
CA THR A 195 -7.19 5.85 7.60
C THR A 195 -6.89 7.10 6.76
N GLY A 196 -6.11 6.93 5.70
CA GLY A 196 -5.72 8.03 4.82
C GLY A 196 -4.53 8.87 5.28
N SER A 197 -3.83 8.45 6.33
CA SER A 197 -2.56 9.09 6.71
C SER A 197 -1.42 8.64 5.78
N VAL A 198 -0.52 9.59 5.48
CA VAL A 198 0.76 9.33 4.81
C VAL A 198 1.85 9.31 5.88
N TYR A 199 2.77 8.36 5.79
CA TYR A 199 3.93 8.29 6.67
C TYR A 199 5.22 8.17 5.86
N PRO A 200 6.02 9.24 5.77
CA PRO A 200 7.28 9.20 5.06
C PRO A 200 8.35 8.47 5.87
N VAL A 201 9.09 7.59 5.20
CA VAL A 201 10.27 6.90 5.74
C VAL A 201 11.42 7.02 4.77
N VAL A 202 12.63 7.23 5.30
CA VAL A 202 13.86 7.21 4.51
C VAL A 202 14.66 5.99 4.94
N ILE A 203 14.91 5.09 4.00
CA ILE A 203 15.57 3.81 4.28
C ILE A 203 16.85 3.73 3.45
N ARG A 204 17.94 3.35 4.11
CA ARG A 204 19.23 3.11 3.45
C ARG A 204 19.55 1.61 3.51
N ARG A 205 19.72 0.98 2.35
CA ARG A 205 20.25 -0.39 2.23
C ARG A 205 21.74 -0.32 1.88
N TYR A 206 22.54 -1.16 2.54
CA TYR A 206 23.92 -1.40 2.16
C TYR A 206 23.96 -2.69 1.33
N LYS A 207 24.51 -2.63 0.11
CA LYS A 207 24.82 -3.85 -0.65
C LYS A 207 25.95 -4.58 0.10
N SER A 208 25.68 -5.81 0.50
CA SER A 208 26.65 -6.74 1.10
C SER A 208 27.60 -7.29 0.06
#